data_AF-A0A9D6J6H8-F1
#
_entry.id   AF-A0A9D6J6H8-F1
#
_cell.length_a   1.000
_cell.length_b   1.000
_cell.length_c   1.000
_cell.angle_alpha   90.00
_cell.angle_beta   90.00
_cell.angle_gamma   90.00
#
_symmetry.space_group_name_H-M   'P 1'
#
loop_
_entity.id
_entity.type
_entity.pdbx_description
1 polymer ?
#
loop_
_entity_poly.entity_id
_entity_poly.type
_entity_poly.pdbx_seq_one_letter_code
_entity_poly.pdbx_strand_id
1 'polypeptide(L)'
;MTESLRTFFIPFLQAAWMSTCFLGAMRFKLISRAGVRTVQTAVLKKIIRENKDTVFGKKHNFHKIFDSRGFKLRVPVSDYDDLKPFVIRASEGEKCVLSSDPIFMFERSSGSSSPSKLIPWTKKLRDSFNKGIDPWMWDLYSRRLNLWGGKAYWVISPAASDKKNTPSGIPIGFEDDAAYLGGWSQKFVDELMAVPSWVKFLSNIDSFRYVSLLFLLRAQDLRLISLWNPTFLPLLLQNLFEWREQLGNDLHHGTCFPPNLRNGLSFSNEKEILDKFYRPANPMPIRAKEFLSICNCGNKSHATGLGEKLWPHLDLISTWTKGEARFCLKDLKEWFPNVRIQGKGLLSTESIVTIPIEEAVAPVLAASSGFFEFQEGIEG
;
A
#
# COMPACT_ATOMS: atom_id res chain seq x y z
N MET A 1 5.94 27.83 3.07
CA MET A 1 5.46 27.50 4.42
C MET A 1 6.62 26.87 5.18
N THR A 2 7.05 27.47 6.30
CA THR A 2 8.16 26.95 7.09
C THR A 2 7.81 25.58 7.68
N GLU A 3 8.83 24.75 7.93
CA GLU A 3 8.68 23.37 8.43
C GLU A 3 7.88 23.31 9.75
N SER A 4 8.09 24.31 10.62
CA SER A 4 7.32 24.55 11.84
C SER A 4 5.81 24.69 11.60
N LEU A 5 5.37 25.39 10.56
CA LEU A 5 3.95 25.55 10.23
C LEU A 5 3.33 24.26 9.67
N ARG A 6 4.12 23.39 9.02
CA ARG A 6 3.64 22.10 8.50
C ARG A 6 3.35 21.11 9.63
N THR A 7 4.19 21.05 10.66
CA THR A 7 3.99 20.18 11.83
C THR A 7 2.68 20.48 12.56
N PHE A 8 2.27 21.75 12.63
CA PHE A 8 0.97 22.14 13.19
C PHE A 8 -0.23 21.68 12.33
N PHE A 9 -0.04 21.45 11.03
CA PHE A 9 -1.12 21.14 10.10
C PHE A 9 -1.39 19.63 9.94
N ILE A 10 -0.38 18.78 10.19
CA ILE A 10 -0.50 17.31 10.06
C ILE A 10 -1.66 16.73 10.89
N PRO A 11 -1.85 17.06 12.18
CA PRO A 11 -2.99 16.56 12.95
C PRO A 11 -4.35 16.92 12.34
N PHE A 12 -4.48 18.11 11.76
CA PHE A 12 -5.74 18.54 11.12
C PHE A 12 -5.99 17.75 9.83
N LEU A 13 -4.96 17.49 9.03
CA LEU A 13 -5.06 16.64 7.85
C LEU A 13 -5.42 15.19 8.21
N GLN A 14 -4.79 14.64 9.25
CA GLN A 14 -5.13 13.33 9.77
C GLN A 14 -6.58 13.30 10.29
N ALA A 15 -7.04 14.35 10.97
CA ALA A 15 -8.42 14.44 11.46
C ALA A 15 -9.43 14.50 10.31
N ALA A 16 -9.15 15.31 9.29
CA ALA A 16 -9.93 15.39 8.08
C ALA A 16 -10.00 14.01 7.39
N TRP A 17 -8.87 13.31 7.24
CA TRP A 17 -8.87 11.96 6.67
C TRP A 17 -9.63 10.95 7.54
N MET A 18 -9.41 10.92 8.86
CA MET A 18 -10.13 10.01 9.77
C MET A 18 -11.64 10.27 9.78
N SER A 19 -12.08 11.51 9.57
CA SER A 19 -13.51 11.80 9.40
C SER A 19 -14.11 11.10 8.18
N THR A 20 -13.33 10.89 7.11
CA THR A 20 -13.78 10.13 5.93
C THR A 20 -13.87 8.63 6.21
N CYS A 21 -12.96 8.10 7.03
CA CYS A 21 -12.96 6.69 7.43
C CYS A 21 -14.05 6.36 8.48
N PHE A 22 -14.49 7.34 9.26
CA PHE A 22 -15.47 7.14 10.34
C PHE A 22 -16.75 6.44 9.88
N LEU A 23 -17.33 6.87 8.75
CA LEU A 23 -18.57 6.26 8.23
C LEU A 23 -18.35 4.80 7.82
N GLY A 24 -17.21 4.50 7.19
CA GLY A 24 -16.82 3.13 6.86
C GLY A 24 -16.66 2.27 8.11
N ALA A 25 -16.04 2.82 9.17
CA ALA A 25 -15.85 2.16 10.44
C ALA A 25 -17.18 1.86 11.17
N MET A 26 -18.10 2.83 11.20
CA MET A 26 -19.42 2.62 11.82
C MET A 26 -20.24 1.59 11.05
N ARG A 27 -20.22 1.64 9.71
CA ARG A 27 -20.85 0.62 8.87
C ARG A 27 -20.27 -0.76 9.13
N PHE A 28 -18.95 -0.87 9.21
CA PHE A 28 -18.28 -2.13 9.55
C PHE A 28 -18.78 -2.67 10.90
N LYS A 29 -18.79 -1.85 11.96
CA LYS A 29 -19.31 -2.25 13.29
C LYS A 29 -20.77 -2.69 13.26
N LEU A 30 -21.63 -1.99 12.51
CA LEU A 30 -23.04 -2.36 12.35
C LEU A 30 -23.20 -3.70 11.61
N ILE A 31 -22.45 -3.88 10.53
CA ILE A 31 -22.43 -5.09 9.71
C ILE A 31 -21.94 -6.29 10.52
N SER A 32 -20.92 -6.11 11.36
CA SER A 32 -20.42 -7.15 12.27
C SER A 32 -21.50 -7.66 13.24
N ARG A 33 -22.55 -6.86 13.53
CA ARG A 33 -23.70 -7.25 14.36
C ARG A 33 -24.83 -7.94 13.57
N ALA A 34 -24.94 -7.69 12.27
CA ALA A 34 -26.03 -8.18 11.41
C ALA A 34 -25.93 -9.67 11.01
N GLY A 35 -24.86 -10.35 11.44
CA GLY A 35 -24.57 -11.75 11.12
C GLY A 35 -23.94 -11.93 9.73
N VAL A 36 -22.84 -12.69 9.66
CA VAL A 36 -22.03 -12.84 8.44
C VAL A 36 -22.82 -13.35 7.23
N ARG A 37 -23.76 -14.28 7.44
CA ARG A 37 -24.59 -14.87 6.37
C ARG A 37 -25.46 -13.83 5.69
N THR A 38 -26.10 -12.95 6.46
CA THR A 38 -26.96 -11.88 5.94
C THR A 38 -26.16 -10.93 5.05
N VAL A 39 -24.98 -10.53 5.53
CA VAL A 39 -24.07 -9.63 4.82
C VAL A 39 -23.58 -10.24 3.52
N GLN A 40 -23.06 -11.48 3.57
CA GLN A 40 -22.56 -12.20 2.41
C GLN A 40 -23.65 -12.43 1.35
N THR A 41 -24.88 -12.75 1.79
CA THR A 41 -26.03 -12.89 0.87
C THR A 41 -26.35 -11.57 0.17
N ALA A 42 -26.31 -10.45 0.89
CA ALA A 42 -26.55 -9.13 0.31
C ALA A 42 -25.44 -8.73 -0.68
N VAL A 43 -24.17 -9.01 -0.36
CA VAL A 43 -23.02 -8.76 -1.24
C VAL A 43 -23.14 -9.59 -2.52
N LEU A 44 -23.39 -10.90 -2.41
CA LEU A 44 -23.54 -11.77 -3.57
C LEU A 44 -24.69 -11.33 -4.48
N LYS A 45 -25.87 -11.06 -3.92
CA LYS A 45 -27.04 -10.56 -4.67
C LYS A 45 -26.70 -9.27 -5.41
N LYS A 46 -25.96 -8.36 -4.78
CA LYS A 46 -25.52 -7.11 -5.42
C LYS A 46 -24.58 -7.39 -6.60
N ILE A 47 -23.57 -8.24 -6.41
CA ILE A 47 -22.61 -8.61 -7.47
C ILE A 47 -23.32 -9.24 -8.66
N ILE A 48 -24.21 -10.21 -8.43
CA ILE A 48 -24.96 -10.88 -9.51
C ILE A 48 -25.83 -9.87 -10.26
N ARG A 49 -26.64 -9.08 -9.52
CA ARG A 49 -27.56 -8.12 -10.12
C ARG A 49 -26.84 -7.11 -11.01
N GLU A 50 -25.71 -6.61 -10.55
CA GLU A 50 -24.95 -5.58 -11.27
C GLU A 50 -24.18 -6.11 -12.47
N ASN A 51 -23.83 -7.40 -12.48
CA ASN A 51 -23.02 -8.00 -13.55
C ASN A 51 -23.81 -9.00 -14.40
N LYS A 52 -25.14 -9.08 -14.27
CA LYS A 52 -25.96 -10.07 -14.99
C LYS A 52 -25.89 -9.97 -16.52
N ASP A 53 -25.66 -8.77 -17.02
CA ASP A 53 -25.68 -8.45 -18.46
C ASP A 53 -24.27 -8.45 -19.08
N THR A 54 -23.22 -8.71 -18.29
CA THR A 54 -21.85 -8.83 -18.78
C THR A 54 -21.67 -10.11 -19.61
N VAL A 55 -20.58 -10.20 -20.38
CA VAL A 55 -20.24 -11.42 -21.11
C VAL A 55 -20.16 -12.62 -20.15
N PHE A 56 -19.47 -12.45 -19.01
CA PHE A 56 -19.36 -13.48 -17.98
C PHE A 56 -20.73 -13.80 -17.35
N GLY A 57 -21.51 -12.77 -17.00
CA GLY A 57 -22.84 -12.94 -16.39
C GLY A 57 -23.84 -13.66 -17.29
N LYS A 58 -23.83 -13.38 -18.61
CA LYS A 58 -24.63 -14.08 -19.61
C LYS A 58 -24.17 -15.53 -19.77
N LYS A 59 -22.86 -15.78 -19.89
CA LYS A 59 -22.28 -17.13 -19.99
C LYS A 59 -22.72 -18.02 -18.82
N HIS A 60 -22.73 -17.48 -17.61
CA HIS A 60 -23.08 -18.21 -16.39
C HIS A 60 -24.54 -18.01 -15.93
N ASN A 61 -25.41 -17.47 -16.79
CA ASN A 61 -26.84 -17.28 -16.53
C ASN A 61 -27.15 -16.58 -15.20
N PHE A 62 -26.49 -15.45 -14.91
CA PHE A 62 -26.66 -14.69 -13.67
C PHE A 62 -28.11 -14.29 -13.39
N HIS A 63 -28.92 -14.06 -14.42
CA HIS A 63 -30.36 -13.79 -14.29
C HIS A 63 -31.18 -14.93 -13.66
N LYS A 64 -30.63 -16.16 -13.59
CA LYS A 64 -31.24 -17.34 -12.94
C LYS A 64 -30.67 -17.63 -11.55
N ILE A 65 -29.81 -16.75 -11.01
CA ILE A 65 -29.17 -16.93 -9.70
C ILE A 65 -29.87 -16.07 -8.66
N PHE A 66 -30.43 -16.71 -7.63
CA PHE A 66 -31.19 -16.03 -6.57
C PHE A 66 -30.57 -16.18 -5.17
N ASP A 67 -29.70 -17.18 -5.00
CA ASP A 67 -28.99 -17.50 -3.76
C ASP A 67 -27.59 -18.06 -4.03
N SER A 68 -26.82 -18.30 -2.96
CA SER A 68 -25.46 -18.84 -3.06
C SER A 68 -25.40 -20.25 -3.64
N ARG A 69 -26.44 -21.08 -3.45
CA ARG A 69 -26.51 -22.42 -4.04
C ARG A 69 -26.64 -22.33 -5.56
N GLY A 70 -27.54 -21.47 -6.05
CA GLY A 70 -27.70 -21.20 -7.46
C GLY A 70 -26.45 -20.63 -8.12
N PHE A 71 -25.63 -19.88 -7.37
CA PHE A 71 -24.34 -19.36 -7.81
C PHE A 71 -23.33 -20.48 -7.99
N LYS A 72 -23.11 -21.29 -6.94
CA LYS A 72 -22.23 -22.47 -6.97
C LYS A 72 -22.54 -23.45 -8.11
N LEU A 73 -23.82 -23.66 -8.43
CA LEU A 73 -24.23 -24.56 -9.51
C LEU A 73 -23.92 -24.04 -10.92
N ARG A 74 -23.71 -22.72 -11.09
CA ARG A 74 -23.58 -22.09 -12.42
C ARG A 74 -22.21 -21.48 -12.66
N VAL A 75 -21.51 -21.09 -11.60
CA VAL A 75 -20.19 -20.48 -11.67
C VAL A 75 -19.19 -21.48 -11.07
N PRO A 76 -18.40 -22.17 -11.90
CA PRO A 76 -17.39 -23.08 -11.40
C PRO A 76 -16.28 -22.31 -10.68
N VAL A 77 -15.66 -22.96 -9.69
CA VAL A 77 -14.39 -22.48 -9.13
C VAL A 77 -13.39 -22.38 -10.28
N SER A 78 -12.77 -21.22 -10.42
CA SER A 78 -11.92 -20.87 -11.56
C SER A 78 -10.58 -20.33 -11.05
N ASP A 79 -9.50 -20.60 -11.79
CA ASP A 79 -8.21 -19.94 -11.57
C ASP A 79 -8.01 -18.74 -12.51
N TYR A 80 -6.77 -18.21 -12.56
CA TYR A 80 -6.49 -17.08 -13.44
C TYR A 80 -6.53 -17.45 -14.91
N ASP A 81 -6.06 -18.65 -15.29
CA ASP A 81 -5.98 -19.06 -16.69
C ASP A 81 -7.38 -19.29 -17.28
N ASP A 82 -8.34 -19.74 -16.46
CA ASP A 82 -9.76 -19.77 -16.82
C ASP A 82 -10.35 -18.37 -17.12
N LEU A 83 -9.89 -17.35 -16.38
CA LEU A 83 -10.37 -15.97 -16.50
C LEU A 83 -9.59 -15.15 -17.53
N LYS A 84 -8.38 -15.58 -17.89
CA LYS A 84 -7.45 -14.89 -18.79
C LYS A 84 -8.07 -14.50 -20.13
N PRO A 85 -8.89 -15.33 -20.82
CA PRO A 85 -9.55 -14.91 -22.05
C PRO A 85 -10.44 -13.68 -21.89
N PHE A 86 -11.11 -13.54 -20.75
CA PHE A 86 -11.95 -12.37 -20.46
C PHE A 86 -11.11 -11.15 -20.12
N VAL A 87 -10.00 -11.34 -19.40
CA VAL A 87 -9.05 -10.27 -19.07
C VAL A 87 -8.41 -9.71 -20.34
N ILE A 88 -8.00 -10.57 -21.28
CA ILE A 88 -7.43 -10.14 -22.58
C ILE A 88 -8.42 -9.28 -23.34
N ARG A 89 -9.65 -9.74 -23.53
CA ARG A 89 -10.72 -8.98 -24.19
C ARG A 89 -10.96 -7.62 -23.55
N ALA A 90 -11.00 -7.58 -22.22
CA ALA A 90 -11.13 -6.34 -21.48
C ALA A 90 -9.91 -5.41 -21.67
N SER A 91 -8.70 -5.96 -21.71
CA SER A 91 -7.46 -5.21 -21.97
C SER A 91 -7.37 -4.66 -23.39
N GLU A 92 -8.05 -5.29 -24.35
CA GLU A 92 -8.23 -4.83 -25.74
C GLU A 92 -9.35 -3.78 -25.88
N GLY A 93 -9.99 -3.41 -24.77
CA GLY A 93 -10.97 -2.32 -24.71
C GLY A 93 -12.43 -2.78 -24.78
N GLU A 94 -12.69 -4.09 -24.80
CA GLU A 94 -14.05 -4.61 -24.73
C GLU A 94 -14.66 -4.29 -23.35
N LYS A 95 -15.81 -3.62 -23.36
CA LYS A 95 -16.54 -3.23 -22.14
C LYS A 95 -17.47 -4.35 -21.69
N CYS A 96 -17.85 -4.33 -20.41
CA CYS A 96 -18.84 -5.25 -19.84
C CYS A 96 -18.47 -6.74 -19.99
N VAL A 97 -17.18 -7.08 -19.90
CA VAL A 97 -16.72 -8.48 -20.02
C VAL A 97 -16.87 -9.24 -18.70
N LEU A 98 -16.00 -8.96 -17.71
CA LEU A 98 -16.07 -9.53 -16.36
C LEU A 98 -16.97 -8.70 -15.44
N SER A 99 -16.87 -7.37 -15.54
CA SER A 99 -17.67 -6.44 -14.74
C SER A 99 -18.38 -5.42 -15.63
N SER A 100 -19.55 -4.97 -15.18
CA SER A 100 -20.26 -3.83 -15.76
C SER A 100 -19.62 -2.49 -15.39
N ASP A 101 -18.79 -2.46 -14.35
CA ASP A 101 -18.06 -1.26 -13.94
C ASP A 101 -16.84 -1.05 -14.84
N PRO A 102 -16.62 0.15 -15.40
CA PRO A 102 -15.48 0.40 -16.27
C PRO A 102 -14.14 0.14 -15.58
N ILE A 103 -13.23 -0.50 -16.31
CA ILE A 103 -11.85 -0.70 -15.89
C ILE A 103 -11.09 0.56 -16.21
N PHE A 104 -10.46 1.17 -15.19
CA PHE A 104 -9.64 2.37 -15.37
C PHE A 104 -8.14 2.06 -15.31
N MET A 105 -7.75 0.86 -14.85
CA MET A 105 -6.36 0.44 -14.70
C MET A 105 -6.28 -1.10 -14.57
N PHE A 106 -5.14 -1.69 -14.92
CA PHE A 106 -4.81 -3.08 -14.59
C PHE A 106 -3.60 -3.17 -13.66
N GLU A 107 -3.71 -3.92 -12.57
CA GLU A 107 -2.58 -4.10 -11.65
C GLU A 107 -1.92 -5.46 -11.89
N ARG A 108 -0.60 -5.52 -11.76
CA ARG A 108 0.14 -6.78 -11.87
C ARG A 108 0.17 -7.46 -10.52
N SER A 109 -0.28 -8.71 -10.45
CA SER A 109 -0.04 -9.49 -9.24
C SER A 109 1.37 -10.10 -9.26
N SER A 110 2.06 -10.03 -8.12
CA SER A 110 3.48 -10.41 -7.93
C SER A 110 3.72 -11.93 -7.85
N GLY A 111 2.75 -12.74 -8.27
CA GLY A 111 2.64 -14.14 -7.84
C GLY A 111 3.16 -15.24 -8.78
N SER A 112 3.87 -14.98 -9.89
CA SER A 112 4.42 -16.09 -10.71
C SER A 112 5.51 -15.70 -11.70
N SER A 113 6.33 -16.69 -12.07
CA SER A 113 7.32 -16.71 -13.17
C SER A 113 6.73 -16.70 -14.59
N SER A 114 5.40 -16.68 -14.72
CA SER A 114 4.63 -16.53 -15.97
C SER A 114 4.41 -15.04 -16.29
N PRO A 115 4.17 -14.63 -17.57
CA PRO A 115 3.81 -13.25 -17.90
C PRO A 115 2.75 -12.69 -16.93
N SER A 116 3.06 -11.51 -16.38
CA SER A 116 2.37 -10.91 -15.23
C SER A 116 0.84 -10.96 -15.34
N LYS A 117 0.18 -11.60 -14.37
CA LYS A 117 -1.29 -11.63 -14.25
C LYS A 117 -1.81 -10.19 -14.11
N LEU A 118 -2.65 -9.77 -15.05
CA LEU A 118 -3.34 -8.48 -15.02
C LEU A 118 -4.66 -8.62 -14.27
N ILE A 119 -4.82 -7.84 -13.21
CA ILE A 119 -6.03 -7.76 -12.40
C ILE A 119 -6.78 -6.47 -12.76
N PRO A 120 -8.03 -6.54 -13.23
CA PRO A 120 -8.80 -5.36 -13.62
C PRO A 120 -9.20 -4.53 -12.39
N TRP A 121 -8.82 -3.25 -12.39
CA TRP A 121 -9.22 -2.30 -11.36
C TRP A 121 -10.38 -1.41 -11.80
N THR A 122 -11.46 -1.51 -11.03
CA THR A 122 -12.72 -0.77 -11.24
C THR A 122 -13.03 0.08 -10.00
N LYS A 123 -13.95 1.04 -10.12
CA LYS A 123 -14.36 1.87 -8.98
C LYS A 123 -14.97 1.00 -7.89
N LYS A 124 -15.76 -0.01 -8.25
CA LYS A 124 -16.36 -0.96 -7.30
C LYS A 124 -15.33 -1.82 -6.58
N LEU A 125 -14.24 -2.21 -7.24
CA LEU A 125 -13.13 -2.89 -6.57
C LEU A 125 -12.48 -1.95 -5.55
N ARG A 126 -12.19 -0.71 -5.92
CA ARG A 126 -11.67 0.30 -4.99
C ARG A 126 -12.60 0.54 -3.79
N ASP A 127 -13.91 0.68 -4.04
CA ASP A 127 -14.92 0.81 -2.98
C ASP A 127 -14.95 -0.44 -2.06
N SER A 128 -14.68 -1.62 -2.61
CA SER A 128 -14.52 -2.86 -1.83
C SER A 128 -13.29 -2.79 -0.91
N PHE A 129 -12.15 -2.29 -1.41
CA PHE A 129 -10.97 -2.02 -0.59
C PHE A 129 -11.28 -1.05 0.57
N ASN A 130 -11.96 0.05 0.28
CA ASN A 130 -12.29 1.07 1.29
C ASN A 130 -13.18 0.52 2.42
N LYS A 131 -14.05 -0.46 2.15
CA LYS A 131 -14.83 -1.13 3.21
C LYS A 131 -13.98 -1.89 4.23
N GLY A 132 -12.74 -2.24 3.89
CA GLY A 132 -11.77 -2.80 4.83
C GLY A 132 -10.75 -1.77 5.33
N ILE A 133 -10.27 -0.87 4.47
CA ILE A 133 -9.26 0.13 4.84
C ILE A 133 -9.83 1.16 5.81
N ASP A 134 -11.04 1.68 5.59
CA ASP A 134 -11.66 2.68 6.45
C ASP A 134 -11.79 2.21 7.92
N PRO A 135 -12.39 1.05 8.23
CA PRO A 135 -12.43 0.56 9.60
C PRO A 135 -11.05 0.31 10.19
N TRP A 136 -10.09 -0.17 9.39
CA TRP A 136 -8.73 -0.41 9.86
C TRP A 136 -8.01 0.90 10.22
N MET A 137 -8.01 1.89 9.34
CA MET A 137 -7.38 3.19 9.59
C MET A 137 -8.04 3.92 10.77
N TRP A 138 -9.38 3.86 10.84
CA TRP A 138 -10.11 4.41 11.99
C TRP A 138 -9.72 3.72 13.30
N ASP A 139 -9.73 2.39 13.35
CA ASP A 139 -9.32 1.62 14.55
C ASP A 139 -7.88 1.99 14.96
N LEU A 140 -6.99 2.08 13.98
CA LEU A 140 -5.59 2.39 14.18
C LEU A 140 -5.39 3.78 14.83
N TYR A 141 -5.93 4.84 14.22
CA TYR A 141 -5.74 6.21 14.70
C TYR A 141 -6.60 6.54 15.93
N SER A 142 -7.77 5.92 16.10
CA SER A 142 -8.61 6.16 17.29
C SER A 142 -8.04 5.53 18.56
N ARG A 143 -7.20 4.50 18.44
CA ARG A 143 -6.59 3.80 19.58
C ARG A 143 -5.14 4.14 19.82
N ARG A 144 -4.43 4.67 18.82
CA ARG A 144 -3.01 5.01 18.92
C ARG A 144 -2.79 6.50 18.74
N LEU A 145 -2.91 7.23 19.84
CA LEU A 145 -2.70 8.67 19.85
C LEU A 145 -1.28 9.07 19.41
N ASN A 146 -0.28 8.21 19.62
CA ASN A 146 1.10 8.41 19.17
C ASN A 146 1.28 8.47 17.64
N LEU A 147 0.28 8.03 16.86
CA LEU A 147 0.31 8.15 15.40
C LEU A 147 -0.05 9.55 14.90
N TRP A 148 -0.62 10.38 15.77
CA TRP A 148 -1.04 11.72 15.41
C TRP A 148 0.14 12.69 15.38
N GLY A 149 0.06 13.68 14.50
CA GLY A 149 1.01 14.80 14.44
C GLY A 149 2.38 14.48 13.84
N GLY A 150 2.49 13.38 13.11
CA GLY A 150 3.69 13.11 12.33
C GLY A 150 3.43 12.27 11.09
N LYS A 151 4.47 12.14 10.27
CA LYS A 151 4.36 11.55 8.94
C LYS A 151 4.22 10.02 8.96
N ALA A 152 3.71 9.48 7.88
CA ALA A 152 3.69 8.06 7.59
C ALA A 152 4.52 7.73 6.35
N TYR A 153 4.96 6.49 6.21
CA TYR A 153 5.55 5.99 4.97
C TYR A 153 4.87 4.70 4.56
N TRP A 154 4.22 4.71 3.40
CA TRP A 154 3.56 3.55 2.83
C TRP A 154 4.20 3.13 1.52
N VAL A 155 4.41 1.83 1.36
CA VAL A 155 4.89 1.24 0.11
C VAL A 155 3.96 0.11 -0.27
N ILE A 156 3.19 0.36 -1.33
CA ILE A 156 2.17 -0.55 -1.83
C ILE A 156 2.65 -1.26 -3.10
N SER A 157 3.47 -0.62 -3.93
CA SER A 157 3.99 -1.20 -5.18
C SER A 157 5.52 -1.14 -5.24
N PRO A 158 6.21 -2.15 -5.80
CA PRO A 158 7.66 -2.08 -6.02
C PRO A 158 8.03 -0.94 -6.97
N ALA A 159 9.19 -0.33 -6.74
CA ALA A 159 9.83 0.52 -7.75
C ALA A 159 10.11 -0.30 -9.01
N ALA A 160 9.98 0.33 -10.19
CA ALA A 160 10.09 -0.27 -11.54
C ALA A 160 8.81 -0.80 -12.21
N SER A 161 7.65 -0.18 -12.00
CA SER A 161 6.62 -0.24 -13.06
C SER A 161 6.96 0.78 -14.13
N ASP A 162 7.59 0.34 -15.23
CA ASP A 162 7.50 1.06 -16.49
C ASP A 162 6.02 1.43 -16.70
N LYS A 163 5.71 2.69 -16.98
CA LYS A 163 4.36 3.07 -17.41
C LYS A 163 4.05 2.33 -18.70
N LYS A 164 3.36 1.19 -18.59
CA LYS A 164 2.86 0.43 -19.74
C LYS A 164 1.36 0.60 -19.77
N ASN A 165 0.84 0.82 -20.97
CA ASN A 165 -0.58 0.74 -21.22
C ASN A 165 -0.91 -0.61 -21.85
N THR A 166 -2.13 -1.06 -21.69
CA THR A 166 -2.69 -2.14 -22.50
C THR A 166 -2.76 -1.71 -23.97
N PRO A 167 -3.00 -2.64 -24.92
CA PRO A 167 -3.19 -2.28 -26.33
C PRO A 167 -4.28 -1.23 -26.58
N SER A 168 -5.30 -1.17 -25.70
CA SER A 168 -6.38 -0.16 -25.77
C SER A 168 -6.09 1.15 -25.05
N GLY A 169 -4.88 1.33 -24.49
CA GLY A 169 -4.47 2.55 -23.81
C GLY A 169 -4.86 2.61 -22.32
N ILE A 170 -5.33 1.51 -21.72
CA ILE A 170 -5.65 1.46 -20.28
C ILE A 170 -4.33 1.35 -19.48
N PRO A 171 -4.10 2.18 -18.46
CA PRO A 171 -2.88 2.12 -17.65
C PRO A 171 -2.65 0.77 -16.96
N ILE A 172 -1.40 0.35 -16.83
CA ILE A 172 -0.97 -0.80 -16.02
C ILE A 172 -0.13 -0.31 -14.83
N GLY A 173 -0.59 -0.61 -13.61
CA GLY A 173 0.03 -0.18 -12.36
C GLY A 173 -0.55 1.14 -11.82
N PHE A 174 -0.43 1.35 -10.51
CA PHE A 174 -0.80 2.62 -9.88
C PHE A 174 0.23 3.72 -10.09
N GLU A 175 -0.25 4.92 -10.47
CA GLU A 175 0.56 6.15 -10.47
C GLU A 175 0.89 6.64 -9.06
N ASP A 176 0.09 6.29 -8.06
CA ASP A 176 0.28 6.69 -6.67
C ASP A 176 -0.24 5.58 -5.75
N ASP A 177 0.53 5.21 -4.75
CA ASP A 177 0.13 4.21 -3.76
C ASP A 177 -1.11 4.70 -2.99
N ALA A 178 -1.28 6.02 -2.82
CA ALA A 178 -2.48 6.62 -2.25
C ALA A 178 -3.74 6.44 -3.12
N ALA A 179 -3.60 6.08 -4.40
CA ALA A 179 -4.75 5.85 -5.27
C ALA A 179 -5.59 4.64 -4.85
N TYR A 180 -5.02 3.73 -4.04
CA TYR A 180 -5.78 2.68 -3.33
C TYR A 180 -6.83 3.26 -2.38
N LEU A 181 -6.54 4.40 -1.74
CA LEU A 181 -7.46 5.05 -0.79
C LEU A 181 -8.55 5.87 -1.50
N GLY A 182 -8.18 6.53 -2.60
CA GLY A 182 -9.09 7.27 -3.48
C GLY A 182 -9.75 8.52 -2.84
N GLY A 183 -10.46 9.29 -3.68
CA GLY A 183 -11.29 10.41 -3.24
C GLY A 183 -10.51 11.62 -2.71
N TRP A 184 -11.10 12.34 -1.76
CA TRP A 184 -10.51 13.54 -1.14
C TRP A 184 -9.24 13.22 -0.32
N SER A 185 -9.09 11.98 0.15
CA SER A 185 -7.90 11.55 0.90
C SER A 185 -6.62 11.69 0.07
N GLN A 186 -6.68 11.35 -1.23
CA GLN A 186 -5.55 11.43 -2.14
C GLN A 186 -4.93 12.84 -2.21
N LYS A 187 -5.74 13.90 -2.09
CA LYS A 187 -5.25 15.29 -2.16
C LYS A 187 -4.37 15.70 -0.98
N PHE A 188 -4.43 14.97 0.13
CA PHE A 188 -3.70 15.29 1.36
C PHE A 188 -2.68 14.24 1.75
N VAL A 189 -2.76 13.03 1.17
CA VAL A 189 -1.84 11.94 1.49
C VAL A 189 -0.39 12.31 1.17
N ASP A 190 -0.11 13.01 0.06
CA ASP A 190 1.26 13.45 -0.25
C ASP A 190 1.92 14.26 0.89
N GLU A 191 1.15 15.10 1.60
CA GLU A 191 1.67 15.91 2.72
C GLU A 191 1.82 15.08 4.02
N LEU A 192 1.02 14.02 4.17
CA LEU A 192 1.14 13.06 5.26
C LEU A 192 2.28 12.05 5.05
N MET A 193 2.77 11.92 3.81
CA MET A 193 3.79 10.94 3.43
C MET A 193 5.20 11.49 3.65
N ALA A 194 6.07 10.68 4.24
CA ALA A 194 7.48 11.00 4.45
C ALA A 194 8.25 10.99 3.13
N VAL A 195 7.94 10.04 2.25
CA VAL A 195 8.56 9.88 0.94
C VAL A 195 7.55 10.26 -0.14
N PRO A 196 7.87 11.21 -1.03
CA PRO A 196 6.97 11.61 -2.11
C PRO A 196 6.65 10.47 -3.08
N SER A 197 5.42 10.47 -3.61
CA SER A 197 4.93 9.46 -4.56
C SER A 197 5.78 9.32 -5.83
N TRP A 198 6.41 10.41 -6.29
CA TRP A 198 7.24 10.37 -7.50
C TRP A 198 8.52 9.53 -7.38
N VAL A 199 9.00 9.27 -6.15
CA VAL A 199 10.25 8.52 -5.91
C VAL A 199 10.17 7.11 -6.49
N LYS A 200 8.98 6.49 -6.51
CA LYS A 200 8.79 5.13 -7.05
C LYS A 200 9.03 4.99 -8.56
N PHE A 201 9.02 6.10 -9.29
CA PHE A 201 9.27 6.11 -10.72
C PHE A 201 10.76 6.07 -11.06
N LEU A 202 11.65 6.10 -10.07
CA LEU A 202 13.08 5.94 -10.29
C LEU A 202 13.38 4.52 -10.78
N SER A 203 13.83 4.42 -12.03
CA SER A 203 14.20 3.16 -12.68
C SER A 203 15.47 2.53 -12.09
N ASN A 204 16.37 3.33 -11.54
CA ASN A 204 17.56 2.82 -10.85
C ASN A 204 17.23 2.51 -9.38
N ILE A 205 17.47 1.26 -8.96
CA ILE A 205 17.16 0.77 -7.62
C ILE A 205 17.96 1.48 -6.52
N ASP A 206 19.22 1.82 -6.76
CA ASP A 206 20.07 2.52 -5.79
C ASP A 206 19.61 3.97 -5.61
N SER A 207 19.24 4.63 -6.70
CA SER A 207 18.63 5.97 -6.65
C SER A 207 17.31 5.94 -5.89
N PHE A 208 16.42 4.98 -6.19
CA PHE A 208 15.17 4.80 -5.44
C PHE A 208 15.42 4.65 -3.93
N ARG A 209 16.35 3.76 -3.56
CA ARG A 209 16.68 3.49 -2.14
C ARG A 209 17.30 4.70 -1.46
N TYR A 210 18.31 5.31 -2.07
CA TYR A 210 19.00 6.48 -1.52
C TYR A 210 18.03 7.62 -1.25
N VAL A 211 17.19 7.93 -2.24
CA VAL A 211 16.26 9.06 -2.18
C VAL A 211 15.17 8.78 -1.14
N SER A 212 14.64 7.56 -1.12
CA SER A 212 13.69 7.14 -0.09
C SER A 212 14.29 7.26 1.32
N LEU A 213 15.53 6.80 1.51
CA LEU A 213 16.25 6.95 2.78
C LEU A 213 16.43 8.41 3.18
N LEU A 214 16.87 9.28 2.26
CA LEU A 214 17.07 10.69 2.55
C LEU A 214 15.77 11.36 3.01
N PHE A 215 14.65 11.09 2.33
CA PHE A 215 13.34 11.62 2.72
C PHE A 215 12.87 11.07 4.07
N LEU A 216 13.08 9.79 4.35
CA LEU A 216 12.79 9.21 5.67
C LEU A 216 13.64 9.85 6.76
N LEU A 217 14.94 10.06 6.53
CA LEU A 217 15.85 10.68 7.51
C LEU A 217 15.46 12.12 7.84
N ARG A 218 14.90 12.86 6.87
CA ARG A 218 14.31 14.20 7.06
C ARG A 218 13.05 14.16 7.92
N ALA A 219 12.25 13.10 7.82
CA ALA A 219 11.03 12.92 8.63
C ALA A 219 11.36 12.43 10.05
N GLN A 220 11.93 13.28 10.90
CA GLN A 220 12.19 12.94 12.31
C GLN A 220 10.89 12.67 13.10
N ASP A 221 9.79 13.25 12.65
CA ASP A 221 8.44 13.06 13.17
C ASP A 221 7.72 11.81 12.62
N LEU A 222 8.42 10.92 11.91
CA LEU A 222 7.84 9.69 11.36
C LEU A 222 7.20 8.85 12.48
N ARG A 223 5.90 8.53 12.34
CA ARG A 223 5.10 7.78 13.32
C ARG A 223 4.68 6.39 12.85
N LEU A 224 4.53 6.20 11.54
CA LEU A 224 3.99 4.98 10.94
C LEU A 224 4.80 4.58 9.71
N ILE A 225 5.20 3.31 9.64
CA ILE A 225 5.67 2.67 8.41
C ILE A 225 4.69 1.55 8.05
N SER A 226 4.17 1.52 6.83
CA SER A 226 3.22 0.51 6.33
C SER A 226 3.76 -0.12 5.06
N LEU A 227 4.17 -1.38 5.12
CA LEU A 227 4.84 -2.09 4.03
C LEU A 227 4.10 -3.40 3.77
N TRP A 228 4.03 -3.87 2.53
CA TRP A 228 3.53 -5.23 2.31
C TRP A 228 4.49 -6.28 2.85
N ASN A 229 5.75 -6.23 2.40
CA ASN A 229 6.76 -7.24 2.70
C ASN A 229 7.75 -6.72 3.78
N PRO A 230 7.98 -7.48 4.87
CA PRO A 230 8.92 -7.08 5.92
C PRO A 230 10.39 -6.97 5.46
N THR A 231 10.78 -7.56 4.32
CA THR A 231 12.16 -7.44 3.78
C THR A 231 12.47 -6.06 3.23
N PHE A 232 11.45 -5.29 2.83
CA PHE A 232 11.65 -4.02 2.13
C PHE A 232 12.46 -3.02 2.95
N LEU A 233 12.10 -2.82 4.23
CA LEU A 233 12.76 -1.82 5.07
C LEU A 233 14.21 -2.21 5.42
N PRO A 234 14.53 -3.45 5.82
CA PRO A 234 15.92 -3.90 5.95
C PRO A 234 16.73 -3.71 4.66
N LEU A 235 16.17 -4.07 3.49
CA LEU A 235 16.82 -3.86 2.19
C LEU A 235 17.04 -2.38 1.87
N LEU A 236 16.10 -1.52 2.27
CA LEU A 236 16.25 -0.07 2.13
C LEU A 236 17.40 0.44 3.01
N LEU A 237 17.56 -0.09 4.22
CA LEU A 237 18.56 0.32 5.20
C LEU A 237 19.95 -0.32 4.97
N GLN A 238 20.07 -1.34 4.13
CA GLN A 238 21.31 -2.13 3.98
C GLN A 238 22.54 -1.29 3.57
N ASN A 239 22.33 -0.24 2.76
CA ASN A 239 23.38 0.64 2.24
C ASN A 239 23.53 1.93 3.08
N LEU A 240 22.80 2.07 4.19
CA LEU A 240 22.80 3.27 5.04
C LEU A 240 24.24 3.66 5.47
N PHE A 241 25.03 2.68 5.90
CA PHE A 241 26.40 2.91 6.36
C PHE A 241 27.36 3.27 5.23
N GLU A 242 27.15 2.70 4.03
CA GLU A 242 27.96 2.98 2.85
C GLU A 242 27.71 4.40 2.36
N TRP A 243 26.47 4.87 2.43
CA TRP A 243 26.05 6.21 2.00
C TRP A 243 26.06 7.27 3.11
N ARG A 244 26.52 6.93 4.33
CA ARG A 244 26.37 7.81 5.50
C ARG A 244 26.95 9.22 5.31
N GLU A 245 28.15 9.35 4.74
CA GLU A 245 28.79 10.66 4.55
C GLU A 245 27.99 11.51 3.55
N GLN A 246 27.53 10.88 2.47
CA GLN A 246 26.76 11.53 1.42
C GLN A 246 25.36 11.93 1.90
N LEU A 247 24.65 11.03 2.58
CA LEU A 247 23.36 11.30 3.22
C LEU A 247 23.49 12.39 4.29
N GLY A 248 24.56 12.36 5.09
CA GLY A 248 24.85 13.39 6.08
C GLY A 248 25.05 14.76 5.44
N ASN A 249 25.82 14.83 4.35
CA ASN A 249 26.04 16.05 3.59
C ASN A 249 24.75 16.59 2.97
N ASP A 250 23.92 15.71 2.39
CA ASP A 250 22.63 16.05 1.78
C ASP A 250 21.58 16.51 2.81
N LEU A 251 21.59 15.91 4.00
CA LEU A 251 20.80 16.39 5.13
C LEU A 251 21.29 17.76 5.59
N HIS A 252 22.61 17.94 5.73
CA HIS A 252 23.20 19.18 6.24
C HIS A 252 22.87 20.36 5.33
N HIS A 253 23.05 20.21 4.02
CA HIS A 253 22.88 21.29 3.04
C HIS A 253 21.49 21.37 2.42
N GLY A 254 20.61 20.39 2.69
CA GLY A 254 19.28 20.34 2.09
C GLY A 254 19.30 19.90 0.61
N THR A 255 20.35 19.19 0.17
CA THR A 255 20.54 18.75 -1.22
C THR A 255 20.11 17.29 -1.42
N CYS A 256 20.14 16.77 -2.65
CA CYS A 256 19.93 15.36 -2.93
C CYS A 256 20.79 14.94 -4.12
N PHE A 257 21.85 14.20 -3.84
CA PHE A 257 22.75 13.68 -4.85
C PHE A 257 22.84 12.15 -4.70
N PRO A 258 21.90 11.36 -5.26
CA PRO A 258 21.99 9.91 -5.15
C PRO A 258 23.14 9.33 -6.00
N PRO A 259 23.67 8.14 -5.63
CA PRO A 259 24.67 7.44 -6.43
C PRO A 259 24.09 7.03 -7.80
N ASN A 260 24.94 7.06 -8.83
CA ASN A 260 24.62 6.58 -10.19
C ASN A 260 23.49 7.30 -10.95
N LEU A 261 23.12 8.53 -10.56
CA LEU A 261 22.01 9.28 -11.17
C LEU A 261 22.14 9.43 -12.70
N ARG A 262 23.36 9.54 -13.26
CA ARG A 262 23.59 9.73 -14.70
C ARG A 262 23.25 8.52 -15.58
N ASN A 263 23.17 7.31 -15.03
CA ASN A 263 23.07 6.07 -15.83
C ASN A 263 21.67 5.42 -15.80
N GLY A 264 20.65 6.09 -15.26
CA GLY A 264 19.37 5.42 -14.97
C GLY A 264 18.12 6.27 -15.01
N LEU A 265 18.14 7.43 -15.68
CA LEU A 265 16.96 8.27 -15.86
C LEU A 265 16.21 7.86 -17.14
N SER A 266 15.29 6.89 -17.06
CA SER A 266 14.30 6.66 -18.13
C SER A 266 13.08 7.51 -17.84
N PHE A 267 13.15 8.80 -18.12
CA PHE A 267 12.04 9.73 -17.90
C PHE A 267 11.65 10.45 -19.18
N SER A 268 10.35 10.61 -19.41
CA SER A 268 9.83 11.46 -20.47
C SER A 268 10.04 12.96 -20.21
N ASN A 269 10.37 13.35 -18.97
CA ASN A 269 10.59 14.75 -18.57
C ASN A 269 11.73 14.89 -17.55
N GLU A 270 12.97 14.73 -18.02
CA GLU A 270 14.21 14.77 -17.22
C GLU A 270 14.33 16.04 -16.35
N LYS A 271 13.94 17.20 -16.91
CA LYS A 271 14.07 18.50 -16.23
C LYS A 271 13.24 18.62 -14.96
N GLU A 272 12.01 18.09 -14.95
CA GLU A 272 11.12 18.18 -13.78
C GLU A 272 11.61 17.32 -12.61
N ILE A 273 12.23 16.19 -12.90
CA ILE A 273 12.72 15.26 -11.89
C ILE A 273 14.07 15.74 -11.35
N LEU A 274 14.96 16.24 -12.22
CA LEU A 274 16.18 16.93 -11.78
C LEU A 274 15.83 18.16 -10.93
N ASP A 275 14.82 18.94 -11.31
CA ASP A 275 14.33 20.05 -10.47
C ASP A 275 13.83 19.54 -9.11
N LYS A 276 13.14 18.39 -9.04
CA LYS A 276 12.71 17.79 -7.76
C LYS A 276 13.89 17.28 -6.91
N PHE A 277 14.97 16.81 -7.53
CA PHE A 277 16.19 16.40 -6.84
C PHE A 277 17.00 17.58 -6.30
N TYR A 278 17.19 18.59 -7.14
CA TYR A 278 18.12 19.68 -6.88
C TYR A 278 17.47 20.93 -6.33
N ARG A 279 16.14 20.97 -6.22
CA ARG A 279 15.48 22.00 -5.43
C ARG A 279 15.91 21.83 -3.98
N PRO A 280 16.61 22.82 -3.40
CA PRO A 280 17.06 22.72 -2.02
C PRO A 280 15.85 22.52 -1.11
N ALA A 281 15.86 21.42 -0.37
CA ALA A 281 15.07 21.32 0.84
C ALA A 281 15.69 22.26 1.90
N ASN A 282 14.99 22.45 3.03
CA ASN A 282 15.60 23.18 4.13
C ASN A 282 16.85 22.43 4.62
N PRO A 283 18.00 23.11 4.79
CA PRO A 283 19.17 22.55 5.46
C PRO A 283 18.83 22.05 6.87
N MET A 284 19.26 20.83 7.22
CA MET A 284 19.04 20.23 8.55
C MET A 284 20.36 19.85 9.23
N PRO A 285 21.24 20.83 9.56
CA PRO A 285 22.59 20.56 10.05
C PRO A 285 22.63 19.82 11.39
N ILE A 286 21.67 20.10 12.29
CA ILE A 286 21.54 19.40 13.58
C ILE A 286 21.21 17.92 13.34
N ARG A 287 20.19 17.67 12.51
CA ARG A 287 19.76 16.33 12.14
C ARG A 287 20.86 15.53 11.44
N ALA A 288 21.63 16.18 10.57
CA ALA A 288 22.79 15.56 9.91
C ALA A 288 23.85 15.11 10.94
N LYS A 289 24.15 15.95 11.93
CA LYS A 289 25.09 15.63 13.01
C LYS A 289 24.60 14.46 13.87
N GLU A 290 23.31 14.46 14.24
CA GLU A 290 22.67 13.35 14.96
C GLU A 290 22.78 12.05 14.16
N PHE A 291 22.40 12.08 12.88
CA PHE A 291 22.47 10.93 11.98
C PHE A 291 23.90 10.35 11.89
N LEU A 292 24.90 11.20 11.62
CA LEU A 292 26.29 10.76 11.55
C LEU A 292 26.77 10.20 12.89
N SER A 293 26.40 10.82 14.02
CA SER A 293 26.74 10.29 15.35
C SER A 293 26.12 8.92 15.59
N ILE A 294 24.86 8.71 15.19
CA ILE A 294 24.16 7.43 15.33
C ILE A 294 24.86 6.36 14.48
N CYS A 295 25.19 6.67 13.22
CA CYS A 295 25.86 5.75 12.31
C CYS A 295 27.31 5.43 12.71
N ASN A 296 28.05 6.38 13.29
CA ASN A 296 29.44 6.19 13.72
C ASN A 296 29.56 5.37 15.01
N CYS A 297 28.54 5.41 15.88
CA CYS A 297 28.47 4.58 17.09
C CYS A 297 27.95 3.15 16.82
N GLY A 298 27.42 2.88 15.63
CA GLY A 298 26.97 1.57 15.18
C GLY A 298 27.94 0.94 14.17
N ASN A 299 27.79 -0.37 13.92
CA ASN A 299 28.41 -1.02 12.77
C ASN A 299 27.38 -1.89 12.03
N LYS A 300 27.69 -2.27 10.78
CA LYS A 300 26.81 -3.12 9.94
C LYS A 300 26.44 -4.46 10.61
N SER A 301 27.25 -4.89 11.58
CA SER A 301 27.09 -6.13 12.35
C SER A 301 26.33 -5.96 13.68
N HIS A 302 25.94 -4.73 14.06
CA HIS A 302 25.22 -4.38 15.28
C HIS A 302 24.22 -3.25 14.99
N ALA A 303 23.26 -3.50 14.09
CA ALA A 303 22.19 -2.55 13.79
C ALA A 303 21.09 -2.52 14.87
N THR A 304 21.27 -3.29 15.95
CA THR A 304 20.25 -3.46 16.99
C THR A 304 19.76 -2.14 17.57
N GLY A 305 18.48 -1.83 17.36
CA GLY A 305 17.85 -0.59 17.84
C GLY A 305 18.32 0.69 17.14
N LEU A 306 19.10 0.59 16.06
CA LEU A 306 19.57 1.77 15.32
C LEU A 306 18.40 2.52 14.66
N GLY A 307 17.41 1.78 14.16
CA GLY A 307 16.21 2.37 13.56
C GLY A 307 15.44 3.25 14.53
N GLU A 308 15.36 2.87 15.80
CA GLU A 308 14.71 3.66 16.86
C GLU A 308 15.46 4.95 17.19
N LYS A 309 16.79 4.92 17.13
CA LYS A 309 17.60 6.14 17.28
C LYS A 309 17.41 7.09 16.10
N LEU A 310 17.29 6.54 14.89
CA LEU A 310 17.01 7.33 13.69
C LEU A 310 15.60 7.93 13.76
N TRP A 311 14.59 7.16 14.14
CA TRP A 311 13.20 7.61 14.21
C TRP A 311 12.63 7.41 15.63
N PRO A 312 12.94 8.32 16.57
CA PRO A 312 12.56 8.18 17.98
C PRO A 312 11.04 8.28 18.22
N HIS A 313 10.30 8.71 17.21
CA HIS A 313 8.86 8.91 17.25
C HIS A 313 8.06 7.81 16.54
N LEU A 314 8.74 6.84 15.91
CA LEU A 314 8.11 5.74 15.20
C LEU A 314 7.41 4.81 16.19
N ASP A 315 6.07 4.77 16.13
CA ASP A 315 5.25 3.95 17.04
C ASP A 315 4.92 2.58 16.43
N LEU A 316 4.75 2.53 15.11
CA LEU A 316 4.21 1.35 14.43
C LEU A 316 4.87 1.06 13.09
N ILE A 317 5.20 -0.22 12.90
CA ILE A 317 5.48 -0.82 11.59
C ILE A 317 4.36 -1.83 11.27
N SER A 318 3.57 -1.56 10.24
CA SER A 318 2.52 -2.46 9.75
C SER A 318 3.00 -3.25 8.53
N THR A 319 3.14 -4.56 8.65
CA THR A 319 3.66 -5.44 7.58
C THR A 319 3.06 -6.84 7.64
N TRP A 320 3.19 -7.66 6.58
CA TRP A 320 2.88 -9.08 6.70
C TRP A 320 3.81 -9.75 7.71
N THR A 321 3.23 -10.58 8.58
CA THR A 321 3.96 -11.27 9.67
C THR A 321 3.74 -12.79 9.68
N LYS A 322 2.89 -13.30 8.78
CA LYS A 322 2.52 -14.72 8.67
C LYS A 322 3.03 -15.32 7.35
N GLY A 323 3.02 -16.65 7.26
CA GLY A 323 3.60 -17.39 6.11
C GLY A 323 5.10 -17.14 5.99
N GLU A 324 5.60 -17.06 4.76
CA GLU A 324 7.00 -16.79 4.43
C GLU A 324 7.54 -15.50 5.05
N ALA A 325 6.67 -14.51 5.28
CA ALA A 325 7.06 -13.24 5.89
C ALA A 325 7.61 -13.41 7.32
N ARG A 326 7.23 -14.48 8.04
CA ARG A 326 7.68 -14.75 9.42
C ARG A 326 9.21 -14.84 9.51
N PHE A 327 9.86 -15.43 8.52
CA PHE A 327 11.31 -15.64 8.52
C PHE A 327 12.08 -14.32 8.39
N CYS A 328 11.47 -13.31 7.79
CA CYS A 328 12.09 -12.01 7.53
C CYS A 328 11.85 -10.99 8.67
N LEU A 329 11.03 -11.32 9.66
CA LEU A 329 10.74 -10.42 10.79
C LEU A 329 11.95 -10.25 11.73
N LYS A 330 12.89 -11.20 11.73
CA LYS A 330 14.07 -11.15 12.59
C LYS A 330 14.90 -9.91 12.28
N ASP A 331 15.23 -9.70 11.01
CA ASP A 331 16.05 -8.56 10.57
C ASP A 331 15.34 -7.24 10.86
N LEU A 332 14.02 -7.18 10.62
CA LEU A 332 13.22 -6.00 10.95
C LEU A 332 13.25 -5.69 12.46
N LYS A 333 13.11 -6.71 13.31
CA LYS A 333 13.16 -6.56 14.78
C LYS A 333 14.57 -6.25 15.30
N GLU A 334 15.61 -6.60 14.57
CA GLU A 334 16.96 -6.17 14.91
C GLU A 334 17.05 -4.65 14.84
N TRP A 335 16.60 -4.05 13.75
CA TRP A 335 16.58 -2.58 13.61
C TRP A 335 15.61 -1.88 14.58
N PHE A 336 14.48 -2.52 14.88
CA PHE A 336 13.36 -1.94 15.64
C PHE A 336 12.83 -2.91 16.72
N PRO A 337 13.61 -3.17 17.79
CA PRO A 337 13.28 -4.17 18.80
C PRO A 337 12.05 -3.82 19.66
N ASN A 338 11.82 -2.53 19.90
CA ASN A 338 10.76 -1.97 20.76
C ASN A 338 9.62 -1.35 19.97
N VAL A 339 9.82 -1.00 18.69
CA VAL A 339 8.71 -0.55 17.84
C VAL A 339 7.70 -1.67 17.65
N ARG A 340 6.42 -1.33 17.75
CA ARG A 340 5.37 -2.31 17.56
C ARG A 340 5.34 -2.76 16.10
N ILE A 341 5.18 -4.07 15.89
CA ILE A 341 4.90 -4.65 14.58
C ILE A 341 3.45 -5.14 14.55
N GLN A 342 2.61 -4.53 13.71
CA GLN A 342 1.25 -5.01 13.46
C GLN A 342 1.22 -5.86 12.19
N GLY A 343 0.86 -7.13 12.34
CA GLY A 343 0.57 -8.01 11.23
C GLY A 343 -0.59 -7.51 10.39
N LYS A 344 -0.41 -7.42 9.07
CA LYS A 344 -1.53 -7.19 8.16
C LYS A 344 -2.45 -8.42 8.08
N GLY A 345 -3.69 -8.19 7.69
CA GLY A 345 -4.60 -9.26 7.31
C GLY A 345 -4.26 -9.83 5.93
N LEU A 346 -5.20 -10.58 5.37
CA LEU A 346 -5.13 -11.12 4.02
C LEU A 346 -5.65 -10.07 3.05
N LEU A 347 -4.73 -9.48 2.29
CA LEU A 347 -5.03 -8.59 1.19
C LEU A 347 -4.17 -9.00 0.00
N SER A 348 -4.75 -8.92 -1.19
CA SER A 348 -4.10 -9.20 -2.47
C SER A 348 -4.48 -8.12 -3.48
N THR A 349 -3.96 -8.20 -4.70
CA THR A 349 -4.31 -7.25 -5.76
C THR A 349 -5.81 -7.30 -6.11
N GLU A 350 -6.42 -8.47 -6.00
CA GLU A 350 -7.82 -8.73 -6.34
C GLU A 350 -8.82 -8.53 -5.19
N SER A 351 -8.38 -8.50 -3.92
CA SER A 351 -9.32 -8.40 -2.79
C SER A 351 -8.69 -7.97 -1.45
N ILE A 352 -9.49 -7.29 -0.63
CA ILE A 352 -9.27 -7.14 0.82
C ILE A 352 -10.12 -8.19 1.55
N VAL A 353 -9.50 -9.22 2.11
CA VAL A 353 -10.22 -10.34 2.73
C VAL A 353 -10.34 -10.13 4.23
N THR A 354 -9.22 -9.93 4.92
CA THR A 354 -9.20 -9.67 6.36
C THR A 354 -8.38 -8.44 6.68
N ILE A 355 -8.72 -7.78 7.78
CA ILE A 355 -8.06 -6.58 8.26
C ILE A 355 -7.66 -6.75 9.73
N PRO A 356 -6.53 -6.17 10.16
CA PRO A 356 -6.19 -6.17 11.57
C PRO A 356 -7.10 -5.19 12.33
N ILE A 357 -7.58 -5.61 13.49
CA ILE A 357 -8.32 -4.79 14.46
C ILE A 357 -7.63 -5.02 15.80
N GLU A 358 -7.26 -3.96 16.51
CA GLU A 358 -6.37 -4.04 17.68
C GLU A 358 -6.92 -4.94 18.80
N GLU A 359 -8.23 -4.90 19.05
CA GLU A 359 -8.88 -5.72 20.09
C GLU A 359 -9.12 -7.18 19.65
N ALA A 360 -8.92 -7.52 18.38
CA ALA A 360 -9.17 -8.85 17.87
C ALA A 360 -7.93 -9.74 18.01
N VAL A 361 -8.15 -11.00 18.44
CA VAL A 361 -7.08 -12.01 18.58
C VAL A 361 -6.45 -12.37 17.22
N ALA A 362 -7.19 -12.19 16.13
CA ALA A 362 -6.74 -12.42 14.76
C ALA A 362 -7.38 -11.40 13.80
N PRO A 363 -6.80 -11.22 12.59
CA PRO A 363 -7.41 -10.37 11.57
C PRO A 363 -8.87 -10.75 11.30
N VAL A 364 -9.74 -9.75 11.24
CA VAL A 364 -11.19 -9.91 11.11
C VAL A 364 -11.59 -9.86 9.65
N LEU A 365 -12.57 -10.69 9.25
CA LEU A 365 -13.12 -10.68 7.90
C LEU A 365 -13.73 -9.32 7.55
N ALA A 366 -13.29 -8.74 6.44
CA ALA A 366 -13.92 -7.59 5.82
C ALA A 366 -15.22 -8.03 5.12
N ALA A 367 -16.21 -8.52 5.87
CA ALA A 367 -17.35 -9.28 5.35
C ALA A 367 -18.23 -8.55 4.32
N SER A 368 -18.05 -7.24 4.12
CA SER A 368 -18.78 -6.46 3.12
C SER A 368 -17.96 -6.10 1.88
N SER A 369 -16.66 -6.40 1.86
CA SER A 369 -15.76 -6.13 0.73
C SER A 369 -16.03 -7.09 -0.43
N GLY A 370 -16.15 -8.39 -0.17
CA GLY A 370 -16.39 -9.42 -1.19
C GLY A 370 -17.39 -10.48 -0.75
N PHE A 371 -17.76 -11.35 -1.69
CA PHE A 371 -18.38 -12.63 -1.38
C PHE A 371 -17.27 -13.68 -1.25
N PHE A 372 -17.22 -14.39 -0.13
CA PHE A 372 -16.15 -15.29 0.24
C PHE A 372 -16.67 -16.72 0.34
N GLU A 373 -15.96 -17.62 -0.34
CA GLU A 373 -16.17 -19.06 -0.29
C GLU A 373 -14.86 -19.71 0.16
N PHE A 374 -14.98 -20.83 0.87
CA PHE A 374 -13.84 -21.57 1.39
C PHE A 374 -13.91 -22.99 0.84
N GLN A 375 -12.81 -23.43 0.25
CA GLN A 375 -12.59 -24.81 -0.14
C GLN A 375 -11.76 -25.45 0.97
N GLU A 376 -12.15 -26.63 1.44
CA GLU A 376 -11.35 -27.40 2.39
C GLU A 376 -9.97 -27.67 1.80
N GLY A 377 -8.94 -27.44 2.62
CA GLY A 377 -7.57 -27.73 2.24
C GLY A 377 -7.32 -29.24 2.21
N ILE A 378 -6.20 -29.64 1.61
CA ILE A 378 -5.75 -31.04 1.63
C ILE A 378 -5.51 -31.53 3.07
N GLU A 379 -5.24 -30.60 4.01
CA GLU A 379 -4.95 -30.90 5.42
C GLU A 379 -6.15 -30.79 6.37
N GLY A 380 -7.37 -30.53 5.85
CA GLY A 380 -8.60 -30.39 6.65
C GLY A 380 -8.80 -29.00 7.21
#